data_AF-A0A963K4D0-F1
#
_entry.id   AF-A0A963K4D0-F1
#
_cell.length_a   1.000
_cell.length_b   1.000
_cell.length_c   1.000
_cell.angle_alpha   90.00
_cell.angle_beta   90.00
_cell.angle_gamma   90.00
#
_symmetry.space_group_name_H-M   'P 1'
#
loop_
_entity.id
_entity.type
_entity.pdbx_description
1 polymer ?
#
loop_
_entity_poly.entity_id
_entity_poly.type
_entity_poly.pdbx_seq_one_letter_code
_entity_poly.pdbx_strand_id
1 'polypeptide(L)'
;MQPSTRFGLAGLALAAAASLATLPPRTAAAQDADAALETGIREIALAVGNTYVCAEGDAAQAAHRDMTRQLFDHILQDTGSNRAFLFAVSVGYGASVPKAELDCEKLQAQWQDMQATFELVEPGQ
;
A
#
# COMPACT_ATOMS: atom_id res chain seq x y z
N MET A 1 16.51 55.03 -54.07
CA MET A 1 15.05 55.04 -54.25
C MET A 1 14.42 54.17 -53.16
N GLN A 2 13.66 54.78 -52.25
CA GLN A 2 12.79 54.12 -51.24
C GLN A 2 11.47 53.64 -51.90
N PRO A 3 10.70 52.66 -51.35
CA PRO A 3 9.97 52.74 -50.05
C PRO A 3 10.09 51.45 -49.18
N SER A 4 10.09 51.44 -47.84
CA SER A 4 9.11 51.85 -46.80
C SER A 4 7.83 50.98 -46.69
N THR A 5 7.78 50.10 -45.67
CA THR A 5 6.59 49.65 -44.89
C THR A 5 7.06 48.73 -43.74
N ARG A 6 7.16 49.18 -42.48
CA ARG A 6 6.14 49.26 -41.39
C ARG A 6 5.36 47.97 -41.13
N PHE A 7 5.62 47.30 -40.00
CA PHE A 7 4.71 46.59 -39.07
C PHE A 7 5.58 46.24 -37.85
N GLY A 8 5.31 46.53 -36.58
CA GLY A 8 4.09 46.86 -35.87
C GLY A 8 4.22 46.16 -34.51
N LEU A 9 4.81 46.84 -33.52
CA LEU A 9 4.86 46.40 -32.12
C LEU A 9 3.46 46.53 -31.51
N ALA A 10 2.80 45.40 -31.28
CA ALA A 10 1.67 45.23 -30.36
C ALA A 10 1.65 43.72 -30.04
N GLY A 11 1.96 43.26 -28.83
CA GLY A 11 1.28 43.63 -27.61
C GLY A 11 0.28 42.52 -27.30
N LEU A 12 0.71 41.55 -26.49
CA LEU A 12 -0.16 40.67 -25.68
C LEU A 12 0.76 39.86 -24.76
N ALA A 13 1.15 40.50 -23.66
CA ALA A 13 1.61 39.79 -22.49
C ALA A 13 0.40 39.03 -21.92
N LEU A 14 0.27 37.75 -22.27
CA LEU A 14 -0.64 36.85 -21.58
C LEU A 14 -0.07 36.64 -20.18
N ALA A 15 -0.56 37.43 -19.22
CA ALA A 15 -0.35 37.15 -17.81
C ALA A 15 -1.05 35.83 -17.50
N ALA A 16 -0.30 34.74 -17.53
CA ALA A 16 -0.71 33.47 -16.95
C ALA A 16 -0.87 33.68 -15.45
N ALA A 17 -2.10 34.03 -15.03
CA ALA A 17 -2.50 33.94 -13.65
C ALA A 17 -2.42 32.45 -13.27
N ALA A 18 -1.27 32.07 -12.71
CA ALA A 18 -1.11 30.82 -12.01
C ALA A 18 -2.11 30.84 -10.84
N SER A 19 -3.29 30.28 -11.06
CA SER A 19 -4.18 29.88 -9.99
C SER A 19 -3.40 28.85 -9.20
N LEU A 20 -2.72 29.30 -8.15
CA LEU A 20 -2.30 28.46 -7.03
C LEU A 20 -3.59 27.83 -6.52
N ALA A 21 -3.91 26.64 -7.03
CA ALA A 21 -4.91 25.79 -6.45
C ALA A 21 -4.40 25.46 -5.04
N THR A 22 -4.85 26.24 -4.06
CA THR A 22 -4.74 25.91 -2.65
C THR A 22 -5.48 24.59 -2.49
N LEU A 23 -4.72 23.50 -2.48
CA LEU A 23 -5.22 22.19 -2.07
C LEU A 23 -5.87 22.41 -0.70
N PRO A 24 -7.17 22.09 -0.53
CA PRO A 24 -7.82 22.25 0.75
C PRO A 24 -7.04 21.44 1.79
N PRO A 25 -6.84 21.97 3.01
CA PRO A 25 -6.20 21.21 4.07
C PRO A 25 -6.99 19.93 4.28
N ARG A 26 -6.30 18.78 4.38
CA ARG A 26 -6.92 17.53 4.80
C ARG A 26 -7.60 17.78 6.14
N THR A 27 -8.87 17.41 6.23
CA THR A 27 -9.64 17.54 7.47
C THR A 27 -9.09 16.57 8.52
N ALA A 28 -9.19 16.92 9.80
CA ALA A 28 -8.75 16.06 10.89
C ALA A 28 -9.35 14.64 10.80
N ALA A 29 -10.64 14.53 10.45
CA ALA A 29 -11.32 13.24 10.26
C ALA A 29 -10.68 12.37 9.14
N ALA A 30 -10.19 12.99 8.06
CA ALA A 30 -9.51 12.26 7.00
C ALA A 30 -8.11 11.79 7.45
N GLN A 31 -7.45 12.53 8.33
CA GLN A 31 -6.16 12.14 8.92
C GLN A 31 -6.33 11.00 9.93
N ASP A 32 -7.38 11.04 10.74
CA ASP A 32 -7.69 9.98 11.70
C ASP A 32 -8.04 8.67 10.98
N ALA A 33 -8.82 8.74 9.90
CA ALA A 33 -9.14 7.58 9.06
C ALA A 33 -7.88 7.00 8.39
N ASP A 34 -6.95 7.86 7.96
CA ASP A 34 -5.68 7.44 7.38
C ASP A 34 -4.80 6.72 8.41
N ALA A 35 -4.66 7.29 9.61
CA ALA A 35 -3.91 6.69 10.71
C ALA A 35 -4.50 5.35 11.16
N ALA A 36 -5.84 5.25 11.18
CA ALA A 36 -6.54 4.00 11.48
C ALA A 36 -6.27 2.94 10.42
N LEU A 37 -6.28 3.32 9.13
CA LEU A 37 -5.95 2.41 8.04
C LEU A 37 -4.50 1.92 8.13
N GLU A 38 -3.54 2.83 8.37
CA GLU A 38 -2.12 2.43 8.53
C GLU A 38 -1.91 1.49 9.72
N THR A 39 -2.62 1.74 10.83
CA THR A 39 -2.61 0.84 11.99
C THR A 39 -3.14 -0.54 11.62
N GLY A 40 -4.30 -0.61 10.95
CA GLY A 40 -4.89 -1.88 10.51
C GLY A 40 -3.98 -2.64 9.54
N ILE A 41 -3.35 -1.94 8.58
CA ILE A 41 -2.39 -2.56 7.64
C ILE A 41 -1.20 -3.15 8.39
N ARG A 42 -0.67 -2.44 9.39
CA ARG A 42 0.43 -2.93 10.21
C ARG A 42 0.02 -4.17 11.01
N GLU A 43 -1.14 -4.16 11.65
CA GLU A 43 -1.64 -5.29 12.44
C GLU A 43 -1.83 -6.54 11.58
N ILE A 44 -2.47 -6.41 10.41
CA ILE A 44 -2.62 -7.49 9.45
C ILE A 44 -1.25 -8.01 9.00
N ALA A 45 -0.35 -7.11 8.60
CA ALA A 45 0.99 -7.48 8.15
C ALA A 45 1.80 -8.24 9.20
N LEU A 46 1.75 -7.80 10.46
CA LEU A 46 2.38 -8.50 11.58
C LEU A 46 1.80 -9.91 11.77
N ALA A 47 0.48 -10.06 11.70
CA ALA A 47 -0.17 -11.36 11.80
C ALA A 47 0.22 -12.30 10.65
N VAL A 48 0.29 -11.77 9.42
CA VAL A 48 0.75 -12.51 8.23
C VAL A 48 2.20 -12.96 8.39
N GLY A 49 3.09 -12.06 8.84
CA GLY A 49 4.50 -12.36 9.11
C GLY A 49 4.67 -13.41 10.21
N ASN A 50 3.98 -13.27 11.34
CA ASN A 50 4.01 -14.23 12.43
C ASN A 50 3.51 -15.62 11.96
N THR A 51 2.44 -15.65 11.16
CA THR A 51 1.90 -16.92 10.64
C THR A 51 2.87 -17.63 9.70
N TYR A 52 3.66 -16.89 8.92
CA TYR A 52 4.69 -17.49 8.05
C TYR A 52 5.67 -18.37 8.85
N VAL A 53 6.06 -17.93 10.05
CA VAL A 53 6.95 -18.69 10.96
C VAL A 53 6.30 -20.01 11.41
N CYS A 54 4.97 -20.04 11.48
CA CYS A 54 4.19 -21.21 11.85
C CYS A 54 3.90 -22.17 10.69
N ALA A 55 4.17 -21.78 9.44
CA ALA A 55 4.04 -22.66 8.29
C ALA A 55 5.19 -23.68 8.25
N GLU A 56 4.84 -24.98 8.26
CA GLU A 56 5.83 -26.05 8.33
C GLU A 56 6.15 -26.62 6.95
N GLY A 57 7.44 -26.59 6.59
CA GLY A 57 7.95 -27.11 5.34
C GLY A 57 7.90 -26.11 4.19
N ASP A 58 8.75 -26.37 3.18
CA ASP A 58 9.00 -25.44 2.07
C ASP A 58 7.75 -25.16 1.24
N ALA A 59 6.88 -26.17 1.06
CA ALA A 59 5.65 -26.04 0.30
C ALA A 59 4.64 -25.11 0.99
N ALA A 60 4.40 -25.30 2.29
CA ALA A 60 3.49 -24.45 3.06
C ALA A 60 4.01 -23.01 3.13
N GLN A 61 5.33 -22.83 3.31
CA GLN A 61 5.95 -21.52 3.27
C GLN A 61 5.88 -20.85 1.89
N ALA A 62 6.00 -21.61 0.80
CA ALA A 62 5.82 -21.09 -0.55
C ALA A 62 4.40 -20.60 -0.78
N ALA A 63 3.40 -21.43 -0.47
CA ALA A 63 1.99 -21.06 -0.54
C ALA A 63 1.68 -19.79 0.27
N HIS A 64 2.20 -19.72 1.51
CA HIS A 64 2.04 -18.54 2.36
C HIS A 64 2.63 -17.27 1.73
N ARG A 65 3.83 -17.36 1.13
CA ARG A 65 4.44 -16.22 0.42
C ARG A 65 3.63 -15.80 -0.78
N ASP A 66 3.07 -16.73 -1.53
CA ASP A 66 2.30 -16.41 -2.74
C ASP A 66 0.95 -15.76 -2.40
N MET A 67 0.27 -16.20 -1.36
CA MET A 67 -0.93 -15.53 -0.84
C MET A 67 -0.59 -14.17 -0.20
N THR A 68 0.54 -14.06 0.50
CA THR A 68 1.01 -12.78 1.04
C THR A 68 1.30 -11.76 -0.07
N ARG A 69 1.81 -12.22 -1.22
CA ARG A 69 2.01 -11.38 -2.41
C ARG A 69 0.69 -10.89 -3.00
N GLN A 70 -0.33 -11.76 -3.07
CA GLN A 70 -1.67 -11.33 -3.50
C GLN A 70 -2.24 -10.24 -2.59
N LEU A 71 -2.13 -10.42 -1.27
CA LEU A 71 -2.57 -9.39 -0.32
C LEU A 71 -1.78 -8.08 -0.46
N PHE A 72 -0.46 -8.17 -0.68
CA PHE A 72 0.36 -7.00 -1.00
C PHE A 72 -0.12 -6.29 -2.26
N ASP A 73 -0.46 -7.02 -3.32
CA ASP A 73 -0.94 -6.46 -4.58
C ASP A 73 -2.30 -5.76 -4.39
N HIS A 74 -3.21 -6.33 -3.60
CA HIS A 74 -4.47 -5.67 -3.23
C HIS A 74 -4.21 -4.36 -2.48
N ILE A 75 -3.36 -4.37 -1.46
CA ILE A 75 -3.00 -3.16 -0.69
C ILE A 75 -2.35 -2.12 -1.61
N LEU A 76 -1.47 -2.54 -2.51
CA LEU A 76 -0.81 -1.65 -3.47
C LEU A 76 -1.82 -0.98 -4.42
N GLN A 77 -2.77 -1.74 -4.95
CA GLN A 77 -3.79 -1.25 -5.88
C GLN A 77 -4.78 -0.30 -5.19
N ASP A 78 -5.26 -0.67 -4.01
CA ASP A 78 -6.35 0.05 -3.33
C ASP A 78 -5.86 1.23 -2.49
N THR A 79 -4.66 1.11 -1.92
CA THR A 79 -4.17 2.06 -0.91
C THR A 79 -2.85 2.74 -1.28
N GLY A 80 -2.21 2.31 -2.38
CA GLY A 80 -1.01 2.92 -2.92
C GLY A 80 0.31 2.48 -2.26
N SER A 81 1.42 2.88 -2.89
CA SER A 81 2.75 2.32 -2.63
C SER A 81 3.28 2.53 -1.21
N ASN A 82 2.95 3.65 -0.55
CA ASN A 82 3.44 3.92 0.82
C ASN A 82 2.90 2.90 1.82
N ARG A 83 1.61 2.57 1.72
CA ARG A 83 0.96 1.62 2.62
C ARG A 83 1.30 0.17 2.25
N ALA A 84 1.47 -0.13 0.97
CA ALA A 84 2.04 -1.41 0.54
C ALA A 84 3.47 -1.62 1.08
N PHE A 85 4.30 -0.57 1.08
CA PHE A 85 5.63 -0.62 1.70
C PHE A 85 5.53 -0.87 3.21
N LEU A 86 4.63 -0.15 3.91
CA LEU A 86 4.37 -0.38 5.35
C LEU A 86 3.97 -1.84 5.63
N PHE A 87 3.10 -2.41 4.79
CA PHE A 87 2.73 -3.82 4.87
C PHE A 87 3.95 -4.72 4.72
N ALA A 88 4.73 -4.56 3.64
CA ALA A 88 5.87 -5.43 3.35
C ALA A 88 6.93 -5.42 4.48
N VAL A 89 7.27 -4.25 5.01
CA VAL A 89 8.24 -4.16 6.13
C VAL A 89 7.69 -4.77 7.42
N SER A 90 6.38 -4.64 7.67
CA SER A 90 5.73 -5.18 8.85
C SER A 90 5.58 -6.71 8.78
N VAL A 91 5.33 -7.27 7.59
CA VAL A 91 5.41 -8.72 7.34
C VAL A 91 6.82 -9.23 7.65
N GLY A 92 7.84 -8.56 7.13
CA GLY A 92 9.23 -8.93 7.39
C GLY A 92 9.59 -8.90 8.89
N TYR A 93 9.09 -7.90 9.62
CA TYR A 93 9.25 -7.83 11.07
C TYR A 93 8.54 -8.99 11.79
N GLY A 94 7.28 -9.26 11.48
CA GLY A 94 6.55 -10.39 12.08
C GLY A 94 7.19 -11.74 11.79
N ALA A 95 7.72 -11.92 10.58
CA ALA A 95 8.43 -13.14 10.18
C ALA A 95 9.78 -13.35 10.90
N SER A 96 10.27 -12.35 11.63
CA SER A 96 11.50 -12.44 12.43
C SER A 96 11.27 -12.88 13.88
N VAL A 97 10.00 -12.95 14.33
CA VAL A 97 9.66 -13.36 15.69
C VAL A 97 9.94 -14.86 15.88
N PRO A 98 10.62 -15.29 16.94
CA PRO A 98 10.87 -16.71 17.20
C PRO A 98 9.56 -17.50 17.35
N LYS A 99 9.48 -18.67 16.70
CA LYS A 99 8.30 -19.56 16.78
C LYS A 99 7.86 -19.87 18.22
N ALA A 100 8.80 -19.98 19.16
CA ALA A 100 8.53 -20.28 20.56
C ALA A 100 7.76 -19.16 21.31
N GLU A 101 7.72 -17.95 20.75
CA GLU A 101 6.98 -16.81 21.30
C GLU A 101 5.59 -16.65 20.66
N LEU A 102 5.22 -17.54 19.73
CA LEU A 102 4.01 -17.47 18.94
C LEU A 102 3.02 -18.58 19.32
N ASP A 103 1.74 -18.22 19.37
CA ASP A 103 0.63 -19.17 19.42
C ASP A 103 0.25 -19.56 17.98
N CYS A 104 0.92 -20.59 17.46
CA CYS A 104 0.76 -20.98 16.06
C CYS A 104 -0.63 -21.53 15.72
N GLU A 105 -1.33 -22.15 16.68
CA GLU A 105 -2.70 -22.62 16.45
C GLU A 105 -3.63 -21.44 16.20
N LYS A 106 -3.56 -20.42 17.07
CA LYS A 106 -4.35 -19.20 16.91
C LYS A 106 -4.00 -18.45 15.63
N LEU A 107 -2.72 -18.31 15.32
CA LEU A 107 -2.26 -17.58 14.12
C LEU A 107 -2.70 -18.26 12.82
N GLN A 108 -2.64 -19.59 12.76
CA GLN A 108 -3.13 -20.33 11.60
C GLN A 108 -4.64 -20.17 11.40
N ALA A 109 -5.43 -20.19 12.49
CA ALA A 109 -6.87 -19.92 12.40
C ALA A 109 -7.16 -18.50 11.89
N GLN A 110 -6.46 -17.50 12.42
CA GLN A 110 -6.56 -16.11 11.95
C GLN A 110 -6.19 -15.97 10.47
N TRP A 111 -5.20 -16.73 9.99
CA TRP A 111 -4.80 -16.73 8.59
C TRP A 111 -5.84 -17.34 7.66
N GLN A 112 -6.51 -18.41 8.06
CA GLN A 112 -7.63 -18.97 7.31
C GLN A 112 -8.78 -17.97 7.18
N ASP A 113 -9.10 -17.25 8.26
CA ASP A 113 -10.11 -16.18 8.23
C ASP A 113 -9.70 -15.04 7.29
N MET A 114 -8.41 -14.66 7.30
CA MET A 114 -7.89 -13.64 6.37
C MET A 114 -7.96 -14.10 4.91
N GLN A 115 -7.59 -15.35 4.61
CA GLN A 115 -7.69 -15.89 3.25
C GLN A 115 -9.12 -15.80 2.72
N ALA A 116 -10.11 -16.16 3.54
CA ALA A 116 -11.52 -16.04 3.16
C ALA A 116 -11.95 -14.58 2.99
N THR A 117 -11.52 -13.70 3.90
CA THR A 117 -11.91 -12.27 3.90
C THR A 117 -11.36 -11.52 2.70
N PHE A 118 -10.13 -11.82 2.29
CA PHE A 118 -9.45 -11.18 1.16
C PHE A 118 -9.49 -12.00 -0.12
N GLU A 119 -10.25 -13.09 -0.14
CA GLU A 119 -10.40 -13.99 -1.30
C GLU A 119 -9.03 -14.47 -1.86
N LEU A 120 -8.09 -14.79 -0.97
CA LEU A 120 -6.75 -15.24 -1.35
C LEU A 120 -6.81 -16.69 -1.84
N VAL A 121 -6.17 -16.98 -2.98
CA VAL A 121 -6.22 -18.30 -3.61
C VAL A 121 -4.82 -18.90 -3.69
N GLU A 122 -4.67 -20.21 -3.48
CA GLU A 122 -3.40 -20.85 -3.77
C GLU A 122 -3.14 -20.85 -5.29
N PRO A 123 -1.93 -20.49 -5.74
CA PRO A 123 -1.61 -20.50 -7.16
C PRO A 123 -1.67 -21.93 -7.72
N GLY A 124 -2.50 -22.14 -8.74
CA GLY A 124 -2.65 -23.43 -9.44
C GLY A 124 -3.96 -24.18 -9.18
N GLN A 125 -4.91 -23.57 -8.47
CA GLN A 125 -6.32 -23.96 -8.50
C GLN A 125 -7.10 -23.20 -9.58
#